data_AF-A0AAD3Y871-F1
#
_entry.id   AF-A0AAD3Y871-F1
#
_cell.length_a   1.000
_cell.length_b   1.000
_cell.length_c   1.000
_cell.angle_alpha   90.00
_cell.angle_beta   90.00
_cell.angle_gamma   90.00
#
_symmetry.space_group_name_H-M   'P 1'
#
loop_
_entity.id
_entity.type
_entity.pdbx_description
1 polymer ?
#
loop_
_entity_poly.entity_id
_entity_poly.type
_entity_poly.pdbx_seq_one_letter_code
_entity_poly.pdbx_strand_id
1 'polypeptide(L)'
;MSLDPFEARLQFLKLVRTLNASQQSIQKVVSFAVKYGAKCGDDLWECVADEIGKGSLNARINILYLLDSLAETSAAVGPPDAPYLALIERSLPALVAAVVPARNGHLNARSARQILESWHILRRIEEDRERQKRLRERMWILPVPPLPTAASAAPSPFLTPASPRPGPGAGAKRKRDEVQMPPPRAPGVVLLPLDVEFDQMWEGTSELGDDDIERMHEHAVAAGLV
;
A
#
# COMPACT_ATOMS: atom_id res chain seq x y z
N MET A 1 5.39 -23.82 -16.17
CA MET A 1 4.98 -25.18 -15.79
C MET A 1 4.18 -25.07 -14.50
N SER A 2 2.90 -25.47 -14.50
CA SER A 2 2.11 -25.53 -13.27
C SER A 2 2.54 -26.77 -12.48
N LEU A 3 3.01 -26.55 -11.25
CA LEU A 3 3.19 -27.61 -10.25
C LEU A 3 1.81 -28.12 -9.83
N ASP A 4 1.66 -29.43 -9.68
CA ASP A 4 0.47 -30.02 -9.06
C ASP A 4 0.49 -29.80 -7.54
N PRO A 5 -0.66 -29.92 -6.85
CA PRO A 5 -0.76 -29.69 -5.40
C PRO A 5 0.11 -30.61 -4.54
N PHE A 6 0.29 -31.88 -4.91
CA PHE A 6 1.08 -32.85 -4.16
C PHE A 6 2.58 -32.53 -4.26
N GLU A 7 3.06 -32.25 -5.48
CA GLU A 7 4.44 -31.84 -5.71
C GLU A 7 4.72 -30.47 -5.05
N ALA A 8 3.76 -29.53 -5.13
CA ALA A 8 3.87 -28.24 -4.44
C ALA A 8 4.02 -28.43 -2.93
N ARG A 9 3.22 -29.33 -2.32
CA ARG A 9 3.32 -29.70 -0.91
C ARG A 9 4.70 -30.26 -0.56
N LEU A 10 5.21 -31.19 -1.35
CA LEU A 10 6.51 -31.83 -1.09
C LEU A 10 7.65 -30.81 -1.16
N GLN A 11 7.63 -29.93 -2.17
CA GLN A 11 8.62 -28.87 -2.34
C GLN A 11 8.54 -27.84 -1.21
N PHE A 12 7.33 -27.43 -0.83
CA PHE A 12 7.12 -26.49 0.27
C PHE A 12 7.59 -27.04 1.61
N LEU A 13 7.24 -28.30 1.92
CA LEU A 13 7.65 -28.96 3.15
C LEU A 13 9.18 -29.03 3.27
N LYS A 14 9.88 -29.28 2.14
CA LYS A 14 11.35 -29.24 2.11
C LYS A 14 11.88 -27.86 2.47
N LEU A 15 11.27 -26.79 1.94
CA LEU A 15 11.67 -25.40 2.27
C LEU A 15 11.47 -25.11 3.76
N VAL A 16 10.31 -25.43 4.31
CA VAL A 16 9.97 -25.22 5.73
C VAL A 16 10.93 -25.98 6.65
N ARG A 17 11.29 -27.22 6.32
CA ARG A 17 12.23 -28.04 7.12
C ARG A 17 13.66 -27.49 7.13
N THR A 18 14.06 -26.80 6.07
CA THR A 18 15.39 -26.17 5.97
C THR A 18 15.41 -24.70 6.40
N LEU A 19 14.29 -24.20 6.93
CA LEU A 19 14.11 -22.80 7.30
C LEU A 19 15.07 -22.39 8.43
N ASN A 20 15.75 -21.28 8.22
CA ASN A 20 16.58 -20.61 9.21
C ASN A 20 16.16 -19.16 9.41
N ALA A 21 16.81 -18.44 10.33
CA ALA A 21 16.49 -17.06 10.68
C ALA A 21 16.91 -16.02 9.63
N SER A 22 17.53 -16.41 8.51
CA SER A 22 17.91 -15.46 7.46
C SER A 22 16.71 -14.98 6.66
N GLN A 23 16.72 -13.69 6.32
CA GLN A 23 15.65 -13.09 5.50
C GLN A 23 15.50 -13.79 4.15
N GLN A 24 16.61 -14.22 3.52
CA GLN A 24 16.56 -14.93 2.24
C GLN A 24 15.84 -16.28 2.33
N SER A 25 16.09 -17.04 3.40
CA SER A 25 15.41 -18.33 3.62
C SER A 25 13.92 -18.10 3.83
N ILE A 26 13.55 -17.11 4.63
CA ILE A 26 12.15 -16.76 4.94
C ILE A 26 11.42 -16.33 3.66
N GLN A 27 11.97 -15.35 2.93
CA GLN A 27 11.36 -14.80 1.72
C GLN A 27 11.17 -15.86 0.63
N LYS A 28 12.08 -16.83 0.53
CA LYS A 28 11.93 -17.95 -0.39
C LYS A 28 10.68 -18.79 -0.10
N VAL A 29 10.37 -19.02 1.18
CA VAL A 29 9.17 -19.77 1.59
C VAL A 29 7.91 -18.92 1.39
N VAL A 30 7.94 -17.63 1.77
CA VAL A 30 6.82 -16.69 1.56
C VAL A 30 6.46 -16.57 0.08
N SER A 31 7.48 -16.36 -0.79
CA SER A 31 7.29 -16.27 -2.23
C SER A 31 6.65 -17.53 -2.81
N PHE A 32 7.03 -18.71 -2.31
CA PHE A 32 6.41 -19.97 -2.73
C PHE A 32 4.95 -20.04 -2.25
N ALA A 33 4.69 -19.71 -1.00
CA ALA A 33 3.36 -19.75 -0.41
C ALA A 33 2.37 -18.87 -1.17
N VAL A 34 2.74 -17.63 -1.50
CA VAL A 34 1.86 -16.71 -2.25
C VAL A 34 1.68 -17.17 -3.69
N LYS A 35 2.74 -17.65 -4.34
CA LYS A 35 2.68 -18.11 -5.74
C LYS A 35 1.71 -19.29 -5.96
N TYR A 36 1.55 -20.15 -4.96
CA TYR A 36 0.68 -21.34 -5.04
C TYR A 36 -0.54 -21.28 -4.11
N GLY A 37 -0.74 -20.16 -3.39
CA GLY A 37 -1.78 -20.01 -2.38
C GLY A 37 -3.20 -20.13 -2.94
N ALA A 38 -3.48 -19.55 -4.10
CA ALA A 38 -4.79 -19.66 -4.75
C ALA A 38 -5.18 -21.09 -5.14
N LYS A 39 -4.22 -22.01 -5.25
CA LYS A 39 -4.47 -23.41 -5.66
C LYS A 39 -4.51 -24.37 -4.49
N CYS A 40 -3.60 -24.21 -3.53
CA CYS A 40 -3.36 -25.18 -2.46
C CYS A 40 -2.94 -24.52 -1.14
N GLY A 41 -3.34 -23.27 -0.90
CA GLY A 41 -2.96 -22.52 0.30
C GLY A 41 -3.31 -23.23 1.61
N ASP A 42 -4.44 -23.93 1.68
CA ASP A 42 -4.83 -24.73 2.85
C ASP A 42 -3.85 -25.90 3.10
N ASP A 43 -3.47 -26.65 2.05
CA ASP A 43 -2.47 -27.72 2.16
C ASP A 43 -1.08 -27.20 2.57
N LEU A 44 -0.69 -26.03 2.06
CA LEU A 44 0.56 -25.37 2.44
C LEU A 44 0.53 -24.94 3.91
N TRP A 45 -0.61 -24.40 4.37
CA TRP A 45 -0.81 -24.05 5.77
C TRP A 45 -0.70 -25.27 6.69
N GLU A 46 -1.32 -26.40 6.32
CA GLU A 46 -1.19 -27.65 7.07
C GLU A 46 0.26 -28.08 7.22
N CYS A 47 1.09 -27.89 6.20
CA CYS A 47 2.53 -28.17 6.29
C CYS A 47 3.23 -27.30 7.34
N VAL A 48 2.92 -26.00 7.41
CA VAL A 48 3.50 -25.11 8.42
C VAL A 48 3.03 -25.50 9.82
N ALA A 49 1.73 -25.77 9.99
CA ALA A 49 1.13 -26.14 11.27
C ALA A 49 1.66 -27.49 11.78
N ASP A 50 1.92 -28.45 10.90
CA ASP A 50 2.53 -29.72 11.28
C ASP A 50 3.99 -29.56 11.73
N GLU A 51 4.76 -28.74 11.02
CA GLU A 51 6.19 -28.55 11.30
C GLU A 51 6.40 -27.77 12.60
N ILE A 52 5.51 -26.85 12.99
CA ILE A 52 5.62 -26.19 14.30
C ILE A 52 5.41 -27.16 15.47
N GLY A 53 4.53 -28.16 15.31
CA GLY A 53 4.26 -29.18 16.33
C GLY A 53 5.43 -30.15 16.49
N LYS A 54 6.04 -30.56 15.37
CA LYS A 54 7.10 -31.59 15.32
C LYS A 54 8.52 -31.02 15.47
N GLY A 55 8.70 -29.74 15.19
CA GLY A 55 10.01 -29.08 15.15
C GLY A 55 10.63 -28.80 16.52
N SER A 56 11.95 -28.58 16.53
CA SER A 56 12.70 -28.11 17.70
C SER A 56 12.32 -26.67 18.09
N LEU A 57 12.67 -26.24 19.30
CA LEU A 57 12.39 -24.88 19.77
C LEU A 57 12.96 -23.79 18.85
N ASN A 58 14.11 -24.04 18.22
CA ASN A 58 14.72 -23.18 17.21
C ASN A 58 13.94 -23.18 15.89
N ALA A 59 13.50 -24.34 15.41
CA ALA A 59 12.66 -24.43 14.22
C ALA A 59 11.34 -23.65 14.43
N ARG A 60 10.75 -23.76 15.62
CA ARG A 60 9.50 -23.06 15.98
C ARG A 60 9.65 -21.54 15.94
N ILE A 61 10.75 -20.97 16.46
CA ILE A 61 10.95 -19.53 16.38
C ILE A 61 11.24 -19.07 14.95
N ASN A 62 11.96 -19.86 14.14
CA ASN A 62 12.15 -19.57 12.72
C ASN A 62 10.82 -19.57 11.96
N ILE A 63 9.93 -20.52 12.26
CA ILE A 63 8.57 -20.54 11.72
C ILE A 63 7.80 -19.30 12.15
N LEU A 64 7.96 -18.81 13.40
CA LEU A 64 7.30 -17.57 13.82
C LEU A 64 7.79 -16.35 13.01
N TYR A 65 9.09 -16.25 12.70
CA TYR A 65 9.62 -15.22 11.79
C TYR A 65 9.07 -15.37 10.36
N LEU A 66 8.90 -16.61 9.88
CA LEU A 66 8.22 -16.86 8.61
C LEU A 66 6.78 -16.37 8.64
N LEU A 67 6.04 -16.65 9.71
CA LEU A 67 4.63 -16.23 9.84
C LEU A 67 4.48 -14.71 9.92
N ASP A 68 5.43 -14.02 10.56
CA ASP A 68 5.51 -12.55 10.56
C ASP A 68 5.58 -11.99 9.14
N SER A 69 6.57 -12.44 8.37
CA SER A 69 6.72 -11.99 6.98
C SER A 69 5.59 -12.46 6.06
N LEU A 70 5.05 -13.66 6.28
CA LEU A 70 3.92 -14.18 5.52
C LEU A 70 2.64 -13.38 5.80
N ALA A 71 2.40 -12.98 7.05
CA ALA A 71 1.26 -12.16 7.43
C ALA A 71 1.33 -10.78 6.78
N GLU A 72 2.49 -10.12 6.84
CA GLU A 72 2.72 -8.83 6.16
C GLU A 72 2.45 -8.93 4.65
N THR A 73 3.02 -9.95 4.01
CA THR A 73 2.82 -10.17 2.56
C THR A 73 1.36 -10.50 2.24
N SER A 74 0.70 -11.29 3.09
CA SER A 74 -0.69 -11.66 2.90
C SER A 74 -1.65 -10.49 3.10
N ALA A 75 -1.30 -9.52 3.95
CA ALA A 75 -2.06 -8.27 4.10
C ALA A 75 -1.97 -7.39 2.85
N ALA A 76 -0.80 -7.37 2.19
CA ALA A 76 -0.62 -6.59 0.96
C ALA A 76 -1.27 -7.25 -0.26
N VAL A 77 -1.16 -8.58 -0.39
CA VAL A 77 -1.66 -9.32 -1.56
C VAL A 77 -3.15 -9.67 -1.44
N GLY A 78 -3.58 -10.17 -0.28
CA GLY A 78 -4.95 -10.63 -0.02
C GLY A 78 -5.34 -11.96 -0.69
N PRO A 79 -6.56 -12.48 -0.41
CA PRO A 79 -7.10 -13.65 -1.07
C PRO A 79 -7.50 -13.38 -2.54
N PRO A 80 -7.46 -14.39 -3.44
CA PRO A 80 -7.21 -15.82 -3.18
C PRO A 80 -5.73 -16.20 -3.13
N ASP A 81 -4.81 -15.33 -3.56
CA ASP A 81 -3.38 -15.68 -3.70
C ASP A 81 -2.66 -15.82 -2.35
N ALA A 82 -3.10 -15.08 -1.32
CA ALA A 82 -2.53 -15.16 0.02
C ALA A 82 -3.62 -15.29 1.13
N PRO A 83 -4.27 -16.47 1.27
CA PRO A 83 -5.37 -16.69 2.21
C PRO A 83 -4.92 -16.87 3.68
N TYR A 84 -3.66 -16.61 4.01
CA TYR A 84 -3.02 -17.07 5.25
C TYR A 84 -3.38 -16.26 6.50
N LEU A 85 -3.80 -15.00 6.36
CA LEU A 85 -4.08 -14.13 7.52
C LEU A 85 -5.12 -14.72 8.48
N ALA A 86 -6.26 -15.18 7.94
CA ALA A 86 -7.33 -15.77 8.75
C ALA A 86 -6.87 -17.07 9.44
N LEU A 87 -6.02 -17.85 8.77
CA LEU A 87 -5.47 -19.10 9.29
C LEU A 87 -4.48 -18.85 10.44
N ILE A 88 -3.62 -17.84 10.30
CA ILE A 88 -2.68 -17.38 11.32
C ILE A 88 -3.44 -16.85 12.55
N GLU A 89 -4.41 -15.96 12.35
CA GLU A 89 -5.18 -15.37 13.45
C GLU A 89 -5.92 -16.44 14.26
N ARG A 90 -6.59 -17.38 13.58
CA ARG A 90 -7.29 -18.49 14.24
C ARG A 90 -6.35 -19.39 15.03
N SER A 91 -5.13 -19.61 14.53
CA SER A 91 -4.17 -20.56 15.12
C SER A 91 -3.23 -19.90 16.13
N LEU A 92 -3.30 -18.58 16.30
CA LEU A 92 -2.39 -17.80 17.13
C LEU A 92 -2.19 -18.36 18.55
N PRO A 93 -3.24 -18.75 19.30
CA PRO A 93 -3.06 -19.29 20.64
C PRO A 93 -2.22 -20.58 20.65
N ALA A 94 -2.46 -21.46 19.67
CA ALA A 94 -1.72 -22.72 19.53
C ALA A 94 -0.26 -22.48 19.10
N LEU A 95 -0.03 -21.54 18.18
CA LEU A 95 1.30 -21.13 17.74
C LEU A 95 2.14 -20.60 18.91
N VAL A 96 1.58 -19.71 19.72
CA VAL A 96 2.28 -19.14 20.87
C VAL A 96 2.60 -20.21 21.91
N ALA A 97 1.66 -21.11 22.22
CA ALA A 97 1.89 -22.23 23.13
C ALA A 97 2.99 -23.19 22.62
N ALA A 98 3.08 -23.40 21.30
CA ALA A 98 4.12 -24.21 20.68
C ALA A 98 5.50 -23.52 20.71
N VAL A 99 5.56 -22.23 20.37
CA VAL A 99 6.83 -21.47 20.29
C VAL A 99 7.39 -21.13 21.67
N VAL A 100 6.52 -20.86 22.64
CA VAL A 100 6.86 -20.49 24.02
C VAL A 100 6.27 -21.51 25.00
N PRO A 101 6.78 -22.76 25.02
CA PRO A 101 6.32 -23.78 25.95
C PRO A 101 6.74 -23.45 27.40
N ALA A 102 5.97 -23.93 28.38
CA ALA A 102 6.20 -23.59 29.80
C ALA A 102 7.60 -23.94 30.34
N ARG A 103 8.22 -25.04 29.89
CA ARG A 103 9.50 -25.53 30.47
C ARG A 103 10.74 -24.80 29.96
N ASN A 104 10.77 -24.42 28.69
CA ASN A 104 11.97 -23.86 28.03
C ASN A 104 11.66 -22.71 27.05
N GLY A 105 10.42 -22.24 27.00
CA GLY A 105 9.99 -21.19 26.07
C GLY A 105 10.59 -19.81 26.36
N HIS A 106 11.19 -19.59 27.52
CA HIS A 106 11.83 -18.32 27.87
C HIS A 106 12.90 -17.88 26.86
N LEU A 107 13.55 -18.84 26.17
CA LEU A 107 14.51 -18.59 25.08
C LEU A 107 13.86 -17.86 23.90
N ASN A 108 12.61 -18.18 23.59
CA ASN A 108 11.84 -17.58 22.51
C ASN A 108 10.94 -16.42 22.98
N ALA A 109 10.64 -16.34 24.28
CA ALA A 109 9.63 -15.44 24.82
C ALA A 109 9.87 -13.97 24.45
N ARG A 110 11.14 -13.51 24.47
CA ARG A 110 11.50 -12.14 24.09
C ARG A 110 11.17 -11.84 22.63
N SER A 111 11.66 -12.69 21.71
CA SER A 111 11.42 -12.51 20.27
C SER A 111 9.94 -12.67 19.92
N ALA A 112 9.27 -13.69 20.47
CA ALA A 112 7.85 -13.91 20.25
C ALA A 112 7.02 -12.72 20.72
N ARG A 113 7.32 -12.15 21.90
CA ARG A 113 6.64 -10.96 22.40
C ARG A 113 6.84 -9.75 21.48
N GLN A 114 8.05 -9.54 20.97
CA GLN A 114 8.34 -8.43 20.06
C GLN A 114 7.51 -8.51 18.77
N ILE A 115 7.41 -9.70 18.17
CA ILE A 115 6.60 -9.94 16.96
C ILE A 115 5.11 -9.69 17.25
N LEU A 116 4.60 -10.28 18.33
CA LEU A 116 3.19 -10.13 18.69
C LEU A 116 2.80 -8.67 19.00
N GLU A 117 3.68 -7.93 19.66
CA GLU A 117 3.47 -6.50 19.90
C GLU A 117 3.48 -5.71 18.59
N SER A 118 4.38 -6.03 17.65
CA SER A 118 4.39 -5.43 16.32
C SER A 118 3.06 -5.63 15.59
N TRP A 119 2.52 -6.86 15.58
CA TRP A 119 1.22 -7.15 14.96
C TRP A 119 0.07 -6.38 15.61
N HIS A 120 0.09 -6.25 16.94
CA HIS A 120 -0.92 -5.49 17.67
C HIS A 120 -0.85 -3.99 17.33
N ILE A 121 0.35 -3.42 17.27
CA ILE A 121 0.57 -2.03 16.87
C ILE A 121 0.10 -1.79 15.45
N LEU A 122 0.48 -2.64 14.49
CA LEU A 122 0.09 -2.51 13.08
C LEU A 122 -1.43 -2.58 12.91
N ARG A 123 -2.11 -3.52 13.58
CA ARG A 123 -3.57 -3.62 13.57
C ARG A 123 -4.22 -2.34 14.06
N ARG A 124 -3.72 -1.79 15.17
CA ARG A 124 -4.22 -0.54 15.75
C ARG A 124 -4.02 0.66 14.82
N ILE A 125 -2.85 0.77 14.17
CA ILE A 125 -2.56 1.84 13.20
C ILE A 125 -3.52 1.76 12.02
N GLU A 126 -3.75 0.56 11.47
CA GLU A 126 -4.64 0.38 10.33
C GLU A 126 -6.09 0.73 10.67
N GLU A 127 -6.57 0.31 11.84
CA GLU A 127 -7.89 0.72 12.34
C GLU A 127 -8.02 2.23 12.48
N ASP A 128 -6.98 2.91 13.00
CA ASP A 128 -6.98 4.36 13.15
C ASP A 128 -6.91 5.07 11.79
N ARG A 129 -6.12 4.55 10.84
CA ARG A 129 -6.05 5.04 9.46
C ARG A 129 -7.42 4.94 8.79
N GLU A 130 -8.11 3.82 8.94
CA GLU A 130 -9.45 3.57 8.39
C GLU A 130 -10.52 4.43 9.08
N ARG A 131 -10.46 4.61 10.41
CA ARG A 131 -11.31 5.56 11.15
C ARG A 131 -11.15 6.99 10.62
N GLN A 132 -9.91 7.44 10.45
CA GLN A 132 -9.61 8.77 9.90
C GLN A 132 -10.07 8.92 8.46
N LYS A 133 -9.90 7.87 7.63
CA LYS A 133 -10.39 7.85 6.25
C LYS A 133 -11.91 8.05 6.22
N ARG A 134 -12.68 7.28 7.02
CA ARG A 134 -14.14 7.44 7.12
C ARG A 134 -14.58 8.80 7.64
N LEU A 135 -13.84 9.36 8.60
CA LEU A 135 -14.11 10.72 9.10
C LEU A 135 -13.91 11.76 7.99
N ARG A 136 -12.84 11.65 7.20
CA ARG A 136 -12.62 12.51 6.03
C ARG A 136 -13.74 12.31 5.02
N GLU A 137 -14.03 11.08 4.60
CA GLU A 137 -15.11 10.78 3.65
C GLU A 137 -16.45 11.39 4.09
N ARG A 138 -16.80 11.27 5.38
CA ARG A 138 -18.01 11.87 5.97
C ARG A 138 -17.98 13.39 5.97
N MET A 139 -16.83 14.00 6.22
CA MET A 139 -16.67 15.46 6.27
C MET A 139 -16.74 16.11 4.88
N TRP A 140 -16.39 15.38 3.82
CA TRP A 140 -16.47 15.85 2.43
C TRP A 140 -17.84 15.63 1.77
N ILE A 141 -18.87 15.25 2.52
CA ILE A 141 -20.24 15.18 2.02
C ILE A 141 -20.81 16.61 1.95
N LEU A 142 -20.93 17.17 0.74
CA LEU A 142 -21.66 18.42 0.54
C LEU A 142 -23.15 18.20 0.89
N PRO A 143 -23.79 19.09 1.66
CA PRO A 143 -25.24 19.03 1.86
C PRO A 143 -25.94 19.09 0.50
N VAL A 144 -26.83 18.12 0.23
CA VAL A 144 -27.64 18.14 -0.99
C VAL A 144 -28.50 19.41 -0.95
N PRO A 145 -28.34 20.35 -1.89
CA PRO A 145 -29.23 21.49 -1.95
C PRO A 145 -30.66 20.97 -2.12
N PRO A 146 -31.63 21.46 -1.33
CA PRO A 146 -33.00 20.98 -1.42
C PRO A 146 -33.48 21.13 -2.86
N LEU A 147 -33.93 20.02 -3.46
CA LEU A 147 -34.56 20.06 -4.77
C LEU A 147 -35.76 21.00 -4.68
N PRO A 148 -35.92 21.96 -5.61
CA PRO A 148 -37.13 22.75 -5.68
C PRO A 148 -38.30 21.79 -5.87
N THR A 149 -39.15 21.69 -4.85
CA THR A 149 -40.45 21.05 -4.94
C THR A 149 -41.17 21.68 -6.11
N ALA A 150 -41.68 20.84 -7.02
CA ALA A 150 -42.35 21.26 -8.24
C ALA A 150 -43.60 22.09 -7.91
N ALA A 151 -43.41 23.38 -7.70
CA ALA A 151 -44.45 24.38 -7.67
C ALA A 151 -44.63 24.89 -9.10
N SER A 152 -45.66 24.33 -9.75
CA SER A 152 -46.44 24.89 -10.85
C SER A 152 -45.68 25.63 -11.96
N ALA A 153 -45.63 24.98 -13.12
CA ALA A 153 -45.36 25.62 -14.40
C ALA A 153 -46.13 26.94 -14.54
N ALA A 154 -45.40 28.04 -14.76
CA ALA A 154 -45.94 29.28 -15.28
C ALA A 154 -45.22 29.56 -16.61
N PRO A 155 -45.94 29.94 -17.69
CA PRO A 155 -45.33 30.15 -18.99
C PRO A 155 -44.63 31.51 -19.01
N SER A 156 -43.33 31.54 -19.26
CA SER A 156 -42.63 32.78 -19.60
C SER A 156 -42.96 33.18 -21.05
N PRO A 157 -43.39 34.42 -21.33
CA PRO A 157 -43.60 34.87 -22.69
C PRO A 157 -42.26 35.29 -23.32
N PHE A 158 -42.07 34.86 -24.57
CA PHE A 158 -40.96 35.22 -25.45
C PHE A 158 -40.77 36.74 -25.62
N LEU A 159 -39.52 37.23 -25.58
CA LEU A 159 -39.06 38.39 -26.37
C LEU A 159 -37.57 38.25 -26.79
N THR A 160 -37.40 37.85 -28.06
CA THR A 160 -36.44 38.21 -29.14
C THR A 160 -34.94 38.57 -28.91
N PRO A 161 -34.06 38.30 -29.92
CA PRO A 161 -32.60 38.48 -29.86
C PRO A 161 -32.13 39.84 -30.44
N ALA A 162 -31.08 40.44 -29.84
CA ALA A 162 -30.32 41.50 -30.51
C ALA A 162 -28.89 41.61 -29.94
N SER A 163 -27.90 41.31 -30.78
CA SER A 163 -26.52 41.78 -30.60
C SER A 163 -26.40 43.28 -30.87
N PRO A 164 -25.40 43.96 -30.28
CA PRO A 164 -24.77 45.10 -30.94
C PRO A 164 -23.30 44.83 -31.30
N ARG A 165 -22.96 45.19 -32.54
CA ARG A 165 -21.63 45.24 -33.18
C ARG A 165 -20.75 46.36 -32.55
N PRO A 166 -19.41 46.36 -32.74
CA PRO A 166 -18.48 47.27 -32.07
C PRO A 166 -18.24 48.58 -32.85
N GLY A 167 -17.91 49.65 -32.12
CA GLY A 167 -17.45 50.94 -32.66
C GLY A 167 -16.01 51.28 -32.20
N PRO A 168 -15.29 52.17 -32.91
CA PRO A 168 -13.83 52.26 -32.86
C PRO A 168 -13.30 53.44 -32.03
N GLY A 169 -12.08 53.31 -31.48
CA GLY A 169 -11.23 54.47 -31.16
C GLY A 169 -10.29 54.36 -29.96
N ALA A 170 -8.98 54.39 -30.26
CA ALA A 170 -7.89 55.01 -29.51
C ALA A 170 -7.38 54.38 -28.17
N GLY A 171 -6.39 53.48 -28.31
CA GLY A 171 -4.99 53.73 -27.89
C GLY A 171 -4.63 53.83 -26.40
N ALA A 172 -4.00 52.79 -25.86
CA ALA A 172 -2.84 52.91 -24.96
C ALA A 172 -2.09 51.57 -24.85
N LYS A 173 -0.83 51.55 -25.28
CA LYS A 173 0.08 50.39 -25.26
C LYS A 173 0.42 49.98 -23.83
N ARG A 174 0.28 48.70 -23.49
CA ARG A 174 1.10 48.04 -22.46
C ARG A 174 1.61 46.71 -23.00
N LYS A 175 2.94 46.62 -23.05
CA LYS A 175 3.74 45.49 -23.52
C LYS A 175 3.58 44.36 -22.49
N ARG A 176 3.12 43.18 -22.94
CA ARG A 176 3.09 41.95 -22.14
C ARG A 176 4.00 40.97 -22.85
N ASP A 177 5.00 40.47 -22.14
CA ASP A 177 6.00 39.55 -22.67
C ASP A 177 5.34 38.25 -23.14
N GLU A 178 5.81 37.80 -24.29
CA GLU A 178 5.33 36.68 -25.07
C GLU A 178 5.91 35.38 -24.48
N VAL A 179 5.08 34.58 -23.80
CA VAL A 179 5.42 33.18 -23.53
C VAL A 179 4.86 32.37 -24.69
N GLN A 180 5.76 31.91 -25.56
CA GLN A 180 5.45 31.15 -26.75
C GLN A 180 5.04 29.73 -26.36
N MET A 181 3.75 29.39 -26.50
CA MET A 181 3.30 28.00 -26.46
C MET A 181 3.69 27.28 -27.78
N PRO A 182 4.16 26.03 -27.74
CA PRO A 182 4.43 25.24 -28.93
C PRO A 182 3.12 24.86 -29.66
N PRO A 183 3.16 24.64 -30.99
CA PRO A 183 1.97 24.37 -31.79
C PRO A 183 1.34 23.00 -31.47
N PRO A 184 0.01 22.85 -31.62
CA PRO A 184 -0.65 21.56 -31.42
C PRO A 184 -0.25 20.55 -32.51
N ARG A 185 0.21 19.36 -32.09
CA ARG A 185 0.44 18.22 -32.98
C ARG A 185 -0.88 17.55 -33.40
N ALA A 186 -0.86 16.96 -34.59
CA ALA A 186 -1.98 16.40 -35.34
C ALA A 186 -2.86 15.38 -34.59
N PRO A 187 -4.15 15.22 -34.96
CA PRO A 187 -5.08 14.36 -34.26
C PRO A 187 -4.81 12.88 -34.59
N GLY A 188 -4.61 12.04 -33.56
CA GLY A 188 -4.47 10.60 -33.78
C GLY A 188 -3.98 9.73 -32.63
N VAL A 189 -3.83 10.24 -31.40
CA VAL A 189 -3.43 9.40 -30.25
C VAL A 189 -4.53 9.42 -29.20
N VAL A 190 -5.17 8.27 -29.02
CA VAL A 190 -6.06 8.00 -27.88
C VAL A 190 -5.15 7.78 -26.67
N LEU A 191 -5.07 8.77 -25.77
CA LEU A 191 -4.36 8.62 -24.49
C LEU A 191 -5.27 7.90 -23.49
N LEU A 192 -4.77 6.79 -22.94
CA LEU A 192 -5.39 6.09 -21.81
C LEU A 192 -5.08 6.86 -20.51
N PRO A 193 -5.99 6.98 -19.53
CA PRO A 193 -5.83 7.88 -18.37
C PRO A 193 -4.78 7.50 -17.29
N LEU A 194 -3.74 6.73 -17.62
CA LEU A 194 -2.71 6.30 -16.67
C LEU A 194 -1.33 6.27 -17.33
N ASP A 195 -0.88 7.40 -17.87
CA ASP A 195 0.50 7.57 -18.31
C ASP A 195 1.26 8.37 -17.24
N VAL A 196 2.02 7.66 -16.40
CA VAL A 196 3.44 7.82 -15.98
C VAL A 196 4.06 9.23 -15.78
N GLU A 197 3.44 10.34 -16.19
CA GLU A 197 3.97 11.70 -16.05
C GLU A 197 3.98 12.23 -14.62
N PHE A 198 3.04 11.82 -13.75
CA PHE A 198 2.97 12.34 -12.38
C PHE A 198 4.14 11.88 -11.51
N ASP A 199 4.48 10.59 -11.54
CA ASP A 199 5.62 10.06 -10.78
C ASP A 199 6.95 10.63 -11.30
N GLN A 200 7.09 10.81 -12.63
CA GLN A 200 8.28 11.44 -13.22
C GLN A 200 8.40 12.94 -12.86
N MET A 201 7.29 13.66 -12.76
CA MET A 201 7.29 15.05 -12.27
C MET A 201 7.57 15.14 -10.76
N TRP A 202 7.12 14.15 -9.98
CA TRP A 202 7.36 14.09 -8.54
C TRP A 202 8.81 13.75 -8.20
N GLU A 203 9.41 12.78 -8.90
CA GLU A 203 10.85 12.46 -8.75
C GLU A 203 11.75 13.60 -9.22
N GLY A 204 11.35 14.37 -10.24
CA GLY A 204 12.15 15.47 -10.78
C GLY A 204 12.10 16.79 -9.99
N THR A 205 11.25 16.91 -8.97
CA THR A 205 11.02 18.20 -8.26
C THR A 205 11.64 18.29 -6.88
N SER A 206 12.24 17.22 -6.32
CA SER A 206 12.96 17.30 -5.03
C SER A 206 13.96 16.17 -4.81
N GLU A 207 15.15 16.30 -5.40
CA GLU A 207 16.36 15.76 -4.78
C GLU A 207 17.22 16.97 -4.38
N LEU A 208 17.29 17.25 -3.07
CA LEU A 208 18.37 18.07 -2.53
C LEU A 208 19.67 17.34 -2.88
N GLY A 209 20.44 17.88 -3.82
CA GLY A 209 21.72 17.30 -4.17
C GLY A 209 22.74 17.53 -3.06
N ASP A 210 23.86 16.78 -3.10
CA ASP A 210 24.98 17.01 -2.19
C ASP A 210 25.47 18.48 -2.24
N ASP A 211 25.40 19.11 -3.42
CA ASP A 211 25.72 20.52 -3.62
C ASP A 211 24.75 21.48 -2.89
N ASP A 212 23.47 21.13 -2.75
CA ASP A 212 22.48 21.94 -2.03
C ASP A 212 22.70 21.87 -0.51
N ILE A 213 23.09 20.69 -0.01
CA ILE A 213 23.43 20.48 1.40
C ILE A 213 24.69 21.28 1.76
N GLU A 214 25.70 21.29 0.90
CA GLU A 214 26.93 22.06 1.10
C GLU A 214 26.63 23.56 1.14
N ARG A 215 25.80 24.04 0.22
CA ARG A 215 25.35 25.45 0.20
C ARG A 215 24.58 25.84 1.46
N MET A 216 23.69 24.97 1.94
CA MET A 216 22.97 25.19 3.20
C MET A 216 23.92 25.23 4.40
N HIS A 217 24.95 24.39 4.41
CA HIS A 217 25.98 24.40 5.45
C HIS A 217 26.81 25.69 5.42
N GLU A 218 27.23 26.14 4.24
CA GLU A 218 27.91 27.43 4.08
C GLU A 218 27.07 28.61 4.57
N HIS A 219 25.77 28.62 4.26
CA HIS A 219 24.85 29.64 4.76
C HIS A 219 24.67 29.57 6.29
N ALA A 220 24.65 28.37 6.87
CA ALA A 220 24.57 28.19 8.32
C ALA A 220 25.82 28.70 9.04
N VAL A 221 27.01 28.45 8.47
CA VAL A 221 28.30 28.97 8.96
C VAL A 221 28.34 30.50 8.84
N ALA A 222 27.93 31.06 7.70
CA ALA A 222 27.88 32.51 7.48
C ALA A 222 26.90 33.23 8.43
N ALA A 223 25.84 32.53 8.86
CA ALA A 223 24.87 33.02 9.83
C ALA A 223 25.29 32.76 11.30
N GLY A 224 26.42 32.08 11.55
CA GLY A 224 26.93 31.76 12.88
C GLY A 224 26.06 30.77 13.68
N LEU A 225 25.29 29.93 12.98
CA LEU A 225 24.38 28.95 13.59
C LEU A 225 25.06 27.58 13.84
N VAL A 226 26.24 27.35 13.26
CA VAL A 226 27.08 26.16 13.39
C VAL A 226 28.55 26.58 13.44
#